data_AF-A0A4Q8A9V7-F1
#
_entry.id   AF-A0A4Q8A9V7-F1
#
_cell.length_a   1.000
_cell.length_b   1.000
_cell.length_c   1.000
_cell.angle_alpha   90.00
_cell.angle_beta   90.00
_cell.angle_gamma   90.00
#
_symmetry.space_group_name_H-M   'P 1'
#
loop_
_entity.id
_entity.type
_entity.pdbx_description
1 polymer ?
#
loop_
_entity_poly.entity_id
_entity_poly.type
_entity_poly.pdbx_seq_one_letter_code
_entity_poly.pdbx_strand_id
1 'polypeptide(L)'
;MVPQWRGVQLALNGYDIEPLTLQSVAAGMDGGVAAVGAQREALSAAVEETAIAVRVASIQAALTDSWNDVLGQQVLAAENRMANAAQVLRDVVRAVDEGDQQMMDSANASAGEAPDLRSLDRMRADS
;
A
#
# COMPACT_ATOMS: atom_id res chain seq x y z
N MET A 1 -3.82 -16.25 11.20
CA MET A 1 -4.33 -15.48 12.35
C MET A 1 -4.58 -14.08 11.82
N VAL A 2 -5.83 -13.61 11.75
CA VAL A 2 -6.11 -12.24 11.28
C VAL A 2 -5.91 -11.32 12.47
N PRO A 3 -4.99 -10.35 12.44
CA PRO A 3 -4.81 -9.44 13.56
C PRO A 3 -6.06 -8.58 13.72
N GLN A 4 -6.52 -8.46 14.95
CA GLN A 4 -7.84 -7.93 15.30
C GLN A 4 -7.78 -6.41 15.44
N TRP A 5 -7.52 -5.71 14.33
CA TRP A 5 -7.38 -4.25 14.26
C TRP A 5 -8.69 -3.45 14.48
N ARG A 6 -9.71 -4.02 15.13
CA ARG A 6 -10.98 -3.33 15.34
C ARG A 6 -10.79 -2.19 16.37
N GLY A 7 -10.56 -0.98 15.87
CA GLY A 7 -10.61 0.26 16.66
C GLY A 7 -9.28 0.79 17.18
N VAL A 8 -8.12 0.34 16.66
CA VAL A 8 -6.81 0.89 17.05
C VAL A 8 -6.39 1.98 16.06
N GLN A 9 -6.57 3.24 16.47
CA GLN A 9 -6.10 4.42 15.76
C GLN A 9 -4.69 4.75 16.26
N LEU A 10 -3.67 4.51 15.43
CA LEU A 10 -2.27 4.81 15.77
C LEU A 10 -1.93 6.21 15.27
N ALA A 11 -1.77 7.16 16.19
CA ALA A 11 -1.30 8.49 15.88
C ALA A 11 0.24 8.51 15.79
N LEU A 12 0.79 8.60 14.57
CA LEU A 12 2.22 8.73 14.31
C LEU A 12 2.51 10.14 13.80
N ASN A 13 3.21 10.96 14.59
CA ASN A 13 3.57 12.35 14.24
C ASN A 13 2.38 13.22 13.76
N GLY A 14 1.18 13.03 14.36
CA GLY A 14 -0.03 13.77 14.01
C GLY A 14 -0.83 13.20 12.83
N TYR A 15 -0.42 12.06 12.28
CA TYR A 15 -1.19 11.31 11.28
C TYR A 15 -1.90 10.13 11.94
N ASP A 16 -3.19 9.99 11.65
CA ASP A 16 -3.96 8.82 12.02
C ASP A 16 -3.70 7.69 11.02
N ILE A 17 -3.05 6.63 11.51
CA ILE A 17 -2.79 5.42 10.75
C ILE A 17 -3.79 4.36 11.18
N GLU A 18 -4.69 4.00 10.26
CA GLU A 18 -5.61 2.89 10.41
C GLU A 18 -5.24 1.79 9.38
N PRO A 19 -4.65 0.66 9.83
CA PRO A 19 -4.16 -0.38 8.93
C PRO A 19 -5.21 -0.92 7.95
N LEU A 20 -6.46 -1.08 8.41
CA LEU A 20 -7.56 -1.54 7.57
C LEU A 20 -7.90 -0.55 6.44
N THR A 21 -7.86 0.74 6.74
CA THR A 21 -8.06 1.79 5.74
C THR A 21 -6.91 1.80 4.72
N LEU A 22 -5.66 1.67 5.17
CA LEU A 22 -4.51 1.57 4.26
C LEU A 22 -4.56 0.33 3.35
N GLN A 23 -4.94 -0.83 3.90
CA GLN A 23 -5.14 -2.06 3.12
C GLN A 23 -6.25 -1.90 2.08
N SER A 24 -7.37 -1.25 2.45
CA SER A 24 -8.48 -1.00 1.54
C SER A 24 -8.07 -0.06 0.40
N VAL A 25 -7.31 0.99 0.71
CA VAL A 25 -6.76 1.92 -0.29
C VAL A 25 -5.79 1.20 -1.22
N ALA A 26 -4.89 0.37 -0.70
CA ALA A 26 -3.96 -0.42 -1.51
C ALA A 26 -4.69 -1.36 -2.48
N ALA A 27 -5.73 -2.06 -2.01
CA ALA A 27 -6.57 -2.91 -2.86
C ALA A 27 -7.32 -2.10 -3.93
N GLY A 28 -7.80 -0.91 -3.59
CA GLY A 28 -8.40 0.02 -4.54
C GLY A 28 -7.42 0.48 -5.62
N MET A 29 -6.16 0.75 -5.25
CA MET A 29 -5.08 1.09 -6.18
C MET A 29 -4.77 -0.08 -7.13
N ASP A 30 -4.68 -1.31 -6.62
CA ASP A 30 -4.45 -2.50 -7.45
C ASP A 30 -5.59 -2.70 -8.47
N GLY A 31 -6.84 -2.52 -8.05
CA GLY A 31 -8.00 -2.53 -8.95
C GLY A 31 -7.96 -1.40 -9.99
N GLY A 32 -7.50 -0.21 -9.58
CA GLY A 32 -7.28 0.92 -10.47
C GLY A 32 -6.19 0.66 -11.52
N VAL A 33 -5.07 0.04 -11.14
CA VAL A 33 -4.01 -0.36 -12.09
C VAL A 33 -4.56 -1.32 -13.14
N ALA A 34 -5.33 -2.32 -12.73
CA ALA A 34 -5.95 -3.27 -13.67
C ALA A 34 -6.91 -2.57 -14.64
N ALA A 35 -7.73 -1.64 -14.14
CA ALA A 35 -8.67 -0.88 -14.96
C ALA A 35 -7.96 0.05 -15.97
N VAL A 36 -6.91 0.74 -15.53
CA VAL A 36 -6.08 1.61 -16.39
C VAL A 36 -5.37 0.78 -17.45
N GLY A 37 -4.80 -0.38 -17.09
CA GLY A 37 -4.17 -1.31 -18.03
C GLY A 37 -5.12 -1.78 -19.12
N ALA A 38 -6.35 -2.16 -18.75
CA ALA A 38 -7.38 -2.55 -19.72
C ALA A 38 -7.77 -1.39 -20.66
N GLN A 39 -7.89 -0.17 -20.14
CA GLN A 39 -8.14 1.01 -20.96
C GLN A 39 -6.97 1.34 -21.89
N ARG A 40 -5.73 1.15 -21.43
CA ARG A 40 -4.52 1.33 -22.23
C ARG A 40 -4.50 0.39 -23.43
N GLU A 41 -4.80 -0.89 -23.21
CA GLU A 41 -4.86 -1.90 -24.26
C GLU A 41 -5.97 -1.59 -25.28
N ALA A 42 -7.17 -1.23 -24.80
CA ALA A 42 -8.28 -0.87 -25.67
C ALA A 42 -7.97 0.37 -26.53
N LEU A 43 -7.35 1.40 -25.94
CA LEU A 43 -6.95 2.60 -26.66
C LEU A 43 -5.83 2.32 -27.65
N SER A 44 -4.85 1.48 -27.30
CA SER A 44 -3.80 1.04 -28.24
C SER A 44 -4.40 0.39 -29.47
N ALA A 45 -5.37 -0.52 -29.30
CA ALA A 45 -6.05 -1.19 -30.40
C ALA A 45 -6.85 -0.19 -31.26
N ALA A 46 -7.54 0.77 -30.63
CA ALA A 46 -8.29 1.80 -31.35
C ALA A 46 -7.37 2.74 -32.15
N VAL A 47 -6.18 3.08 -31.63
CA VAL A 47 -5.16 3.85 -32.34
C VAL A 47 -4.68 3.07 -33.56
N GLU A 48 -4.38 1.79 -33.42
CA GLU A 48 -3.94 0.93 -34.52
C GLU A 48 -5.01 0.81 -35.62
N GLU A 49 -6.27 0.56 -35.25
CA GLU A 49 -7.39 0.51 -36.18
C GLU A 49 -7.57 1.84 -36.93
N THR A 50 -7.50 2.96 -36.20
CA THR A 50 -7.62 4.31 -36.78
C THR A 50 -6.44 4.62 -37.71
N ALA A 51 -5.23 4.23 -37.32
CA ALA A 51 -4.03 4.40 -38.13
C ALA A 51 -4.14 3.65 -39.47
N ILE A 52 -4.72 2.44 -39.48
CA ILE A 52 -4.99 1.68 -40.71
C ILE A 52 -6.07 2.35 -41.57
N ALA A 53 -7.11 2.91 -40.95
CA ALA A 53 -8.20 3.57 -41.67
C ALA A 53 -7.80 4.91 -42.31
N VAL A 54 -6.81 5.60 -41.72
CA VAL A 54 -6.32 6.90 -42.21
C VAL A 54 -5.48 6.71 -43.47
N ARG A 55 -5.94 7.30 -44.58
CA ARG A 55 -5.27 7.22 -45.89
C ARG A 55 -4.06 8.16 -46.05
N VAL A 56 -3.88 9.09 -45.12
CA VAL A 56 -2.83 10.11 -45.18
C VAL A 56 -1.69 9.71 -44.23
N ALA A 57 -0.55 9.31 -44.80
CA ALA A 57 0.57 8.77 -44.04
C ALA A 57 1.11 9.70 -42.93
N SER A 58 1.09 11.01 -43.14
CA SER A 58 1.53 11.97 -42.10
C SER A 58 0.60 12.02 -40.90
N ILE A 59 -0.72 11.85 -41.11
CA ILE A 59 -1.71 11.80 -40.03
C ILE A 59 -1.59 10.46 -39.29
N GLN A 60 -1.38 9.36 -40.03
CA GLN A 60 -1.11 8.05 -39.45
C GLN A 60 0.13 8.08 -38.54
N ALA A 61 1.24 8.62 -39.02
CA ALA A 61 2.46 8.76 -38.23
C ALA A 61 2.22 9.59 -36.97
N ALA A 62 1.59 10.76 -37.10
CA ALA A 62 1.30 11.63 -35.95
C ALA A 62 0.40 10.96 -34.89
N LEU A 63 -0.58 10.14 -35.31
CA LEU A 63 -1.43 9.36 -34.40
C LEU A 63 -0.61 8.32 -33.64
N THR A 64 0.20 7.54 -34.35
CA THR A 64 1.04 6.50 -33.76
C THR A 64 2.09 7.10 -32.81
N ASP A 65 2.74 8.19 -33.21
CA ASP A 65 3.75 8.87 -32.39
C ASP A 65 3.10 9.48 -31.13
N SER A 66 1.95 10.15 -31.27
CA SER A 66 1.22 10.71 -30.13
C SER A 66 0.80 9.63 -29.11
N TRP A 67 0.48 8.43 -29.59
CA TRP A 67 0.20 7.30 -28.71
C TRP A 67 1.48 6.76 -28.06
N ASN A 68 2.48 6.39 -28.86
CA ASN A 68 3.66 5.67 -28.39
C ASN A 68 4.59 6.53 -27.52
N ASP A 69 4.75 7.80 -27.86
CA ASP A 69 5.76 8.67 -27.23
C ASP A 69 5.19 9.46 -26.06
N VAL A 70 3.88 9.74 -26.08
CA VAL A 70 3.23 10.57 -25.06
C VAL A 70 2.25 9.75 -24.25
N LEU A 71 1.11 9.37 -24.82
CA LEU A 71 0.00 8.85 -24.03
C LEU A 71 0.31 7.49 -23.41
N GLY A 72 0.85 6.54 -24.18
CA GLY A 72 1.22 5.21 -23.70
C GLY A 72 2.26 5.27 -22.58
N GLN A 73 3.26 6.15 -22.70
CA GLN A 73 4.27 6.36 -21.66
C GLN A 73 3.69 6.98 -20.39
N GLN A 74 2.80 7.96 -20.52
CA GLN A 74 2.15 8.59 -19.36
C GLN A 74 1.26 7.61 -18.61
N VAL A 75 0.55 6.74 -19.33
CA VAL A 75 -0.28 5.69 -18.71
C VAL A 75 0.59 4.66 -17.98
N LEU A 76 1.67 4.17 -18.61
CA LEU A 76 2.63 3.26 -17.95
C LEU A 76 3.25 3.90 -16.70
N ALA A 77 3.60 5.18 -16.77
CA ALA A 77 4.12 5.90 -15.61
C ALA A 77 3.07 6.04 -14.49
N ALA A 78 1.80 6.25 -14.83
CA ALA A 78 0.71 6.28 -13.86
C ALA A 78 0.47 4.91 -13.21
N GLU A 79 0.44 3.83 -13.99
CA GLU A 79 0.35 2.45 -13.50
C GLU A 79 1.46 2.14 -12.48
N ASN A 80 2.71 2.48 -12.82
CA ASN A 80 3.85 2.29 -11.94
C ASN A 80 3.75 3.11 -10.64
N ARG A 81 3.30 4.37 -10.72
CA ARG A 81 3.09 5.21 -9.52
C ARG A 81 2.04 4.61 -8.60
N MET A 82 0.93 4.11 -9.16
CA MET A 82 -0.14 3.47 -8.38
C MET A 82 0.33 2.17 -7.75
N ALA A 83 1.04 1.31 -8.49
CA ALA A 83 1.60 0.06 -7.98
C ALA A 83 2.61 0.31 -6.84
N ASN A 84 3.50 1.29 -7.01
CA ASN A 84 4.45 1.69 -5.98
C ASN A 84 3.76 2.24 -4.74
N ALA A 85 2.73 3.08 -4.90
CA ALA A 85 1.95 3.60 -3.79
C ALA A 85 1.23 2.47 -3.01
N ALA A 86 0.62 1.52 -3.72
CA ALA A 86 -0.01 0.36 -3.10
C ALA A 86 1.01 -0.48 -2.30
N GLN A 87 2.23 -0.64 -2.83
CA GLN A 87 3.29 -1.35 -2.14
C GLN A 87 3.76 -0.61 -0.87
N VAL A 88 3.96 0.70 -0.94
CA VAL A 88 4.31 1.52 0.23
C VAL A 88 3.25 1.39 1.33
N LEU A 89 1.96 1.41 0.97
CA LEU A 89 0.88 1.23 1.93
C LEU A 89 0.94 -0.14 2.62
N ARG A 90 1.23 -1.21 1.87
CA ARG A 90 1.43 -2.55 2.42
C ARG A 90 2.64 -2.60 3.35
N ASP A 91 3.74 -1.95 2.98
CA ASP A 91 4.94 -1.90 3.81
C ASP A 91 4.71 -1.14 5.12
N VAL A 92 3.94 -0.04 5.08
CA VAL A 92 3.53 0.70 6.29
C VAL A 92 2.69 -0.18 7.21
N VAL A 93 1.70 -0.89 6.66
CA VAL A 93 0.86 -1.81 7.45
C VAL A 93 1.71 -2.91 8.10
N ARG A 94 2.64 -3.53 7.35
CA ARG A 94 3.56 -4.51 7.91
C ARG A 94 4.43 -3.94 9.03
N ALA A 95 4.95 -2.72 8.84
CA ALA A 95 5.78 -2.08 9.86
C ALA A 95 5.01 -1.80 11.15
N VAL A 96 3.71 -1.47 11.05
CA VAL A 96 2.82 -1.35 12.21
C VAL A 96 2.66 -2.70 12.91
N ASP A 97 2.34 -3.76 12.18
CA ASP A 97 2.18 -5.11 12.74
C ASP A 97 3.46 -5.60 13.44
N GLU A 98 4.62 -5.38 12.83
CA GLU A 98 5.93 -5.73 13.39
C GLU A 98 6.26 -4.92 14.65
N GLY A 99 5.95 -3.61 14.64
CA GLY A 99 6.13 -2.75 15.80
C GLY A 99 5.27 -3.18 16.99
N ASP A 100 4.00 -3.51 16.74
CA ASP A 100 3.08 -4.01 17.76
C ASP A 100 3.57 -5.33 18.38
N GLN A 101 4.05 -6.26 17.55
CA GLN A 101 4.62 -7.51 18.04
C GLN A 101 5.86 -7.27 18.91
N GLN A 102 6.77 -6.38 18.48
CA GLN A 102 7.96 -6.04 19.26
C GLN A 102 7.60 -5.38 20.61
N MET A 103 6.56 -4.54 20.63
CA MET A 103 6.07 -3.94 21.88
C MET A 103 5.46 -4.99 22.81
N MET A 104 4.68 -5.94 22.29
CA MET A 104 4.14 -7.06 23.08
C MET A 104 5.26 -7.93 23.65
N ASP A 105 6.26 -8.28 22.85
CA ASP A 105 7.39 -9.10 23.27
C ASP A 105 8.21 -8.40 24.36
N SER A 106 8.46 -7.09 24.19
CA SER A 106 9.18 -6.27 25.18
C SER A 106 8.39 -6.10 26.49
N ALA A 107 7.07 -5.94 26.41
CA ALA A 107 6.20 -5.87 27.58
C ALA A 107 6.17 -7.20 28.34
N ASN A 108 6.10 -8.33 27.64
CA ASN A 108 6.15 -9.66 28.23
C ASN A 108 7.49 -9.95 28.90
N ALA A 109 8.61 -9.58 28.27
CA ALA A 109 9.94 -9.69 28.86
C ALA A 109 10.06 -8.87 30.15
N SER A 110 9.60 -7.61 30.11
CA SER A 110 9.62 -6.71 31.27
C SER A 110 8.71 -7.20 32.41
N ALA A 111 7.57 -7.81 32.08
CA ALA A 111 6.67 -8.42 33.08
C ALA A 111 7.28 -9.66 33.75
N GLY A 112 8.10 -10.43 33.02
CA GLY A 112 8.86 -11.55 33.57
C GLY A 112 10.02 -11.14 34.48
N GLU A 113 10.56 -9.94 34.28
CA GLU A 113 11.62 -9.34 35.11
C GLU A 113 11.08 -8.50 36.28
N ALA A 114 9.78 -8.24 36.33
CA ALA A 114 9.16 -7.49 37.42
C ALA A 114 9.32 -8.25 38.75
N PRO A 115 9.79 -7.59 39.83
CA PRO A 115 9.99 -8.25 41.11
C PRO A 115 8.66 -8.83 41.62
N ASP A 116 8.69 -10.08 42.08
CA ASP A 116 7.52 -10.72 42.69
C ASP A 116 7.10 -9.91 43.93
N LEU A 117 6.05 -9.09 43.78
CA LEU A 117 5.51 -8.27 44.85
C LEU A 117 5.07 -9.12 46.06
N ARG A 118 4.78 -10.42 45.87
CA ARG A 118 4.46 -11.36 46.95
C ARG A 118 5.69 -11.82 47.75
N SER A 119 6.89 -11.67 47.19
CA SER A 119 8.15 -11.89 47.92
C SER A 119 8.52 -10.69 48.79
N LEU A 120 8.20 -9.47 48.33
CA LEU A 120 8.42 -8.22 49.07
C LEU A 120 7.47 -8.09 50.28
N ASP A 121 6.20 -8.49 50.16
CA ASP A 121 5.26 -8.51 51.28
C ASP A 121 5.66 -9.52 52.37
N ARG A 122 6.27 -10.65 52.00
CA ARG A 122 6.80 -11.64 52.96
C ARG A 122 8.01 -11.10 53.73
N MET A 123 8.94 -10.43 53.06
CA MET A 123 10.10 -9.82 53.73
C MET A 123 9.70 -8.72 54.72
N ARG A 124 8.58 -8.03 54.49
CA ARG A 124 8.06 -6.98 55.39
C ARG A 124 7.31 -7.53 56.60
N ALA A 125 6.81 -8.76 56.53
CA ALA A 125 6.15 -9.44 57.66
C ALA A 125 7.16 -10.08 58.64
N ASP A 126 8.39 -10.34 58.18
CA ASP A 126 9.48 -10.96 58.95
C ASP A 126 10.49 -9.93 59.55
N SER A 127 10.21 -8.62 59.43
CA SER A 127 11.00 -7.51 59.99
C SER A 127 10.29 -6.83 61.17
#